data_AF-A0A535RKS9-F1
#
_entry.id   AF-A0A535RKS9-F1
#
_cell.length_a   1.000
_cell.length_b   1.000
_cell.length_c   1.000
_cell.angle_alpha   90.00
_cell.angle_beta   90.00
_cell.angle_gamma   90.00
#
_symmetry.space_group_name_H-M   'P 1'
#
loop_
_entity.id
_entity.type
_entity.pdbx_description
1 polymer ?
#
loop_
_entity_poly.entity_id
_entity_poly.type
_entity_poly.pdbx_seq_one_letter_code
_entity_poly.pdbx_strand_id
1 'polypeptide(L)'
;MSIEQKEPRVQTQAAATQRRYRTLAVVKQEAITRVEKPLEDSVFVWPHLLVREFFASTIVMVMVTMLSIAIDAPLRDPANPNVTPNPAKAPWYFLGLQELLHYFSPNIAGVLIPGLTLTALALLPYVDRNPSRAYSDRKVAIVTFTMFAVFWSFITLAGSFFRGPGWVWVWPWQHIYFDL
;
A
#
# COMPACT_ATOMS: atom_id res chain seq x y z
N MET A 1 1.06 -37.04 96.54
CA MET A 1 1.37 -38.40 96.08
C MET A 1 0.08 -38.98 95.54
N SER A 2 -0.16 -38.81 94.24
CA SER A 2 -1.33 -39.36 93.53
C SER A 2 -0.85 -39.74 92.14
N ILE A 3 -0.79 -41.03 91.87
CA ILE A 3 -0.36 -41.61 90.60
C ILE A 3 -1.63 -41.72 89.75
N GLU A 4 -1.69 -40.98 88.65
CA GLU A 4 -2.75 -41.12 87.65
C GLU A 4 -2.19 -41.90 86.45
N GLN A 5 -2.56 -43.18 86.37
CA GLN A 5 -2.25 -44.05 85.24
C GLN A 5 -3.07 -43.61 84.02
N LYS A 6 -2.38 -43.26 82.94
CA LYS A 6 -2.99 -42.89 81.66
C LYS A 6 -2.97 -44.10 80.72
N GLU A 7 -4.14 -44.65 80.40
CA GLU A 7 -4.32 -45.74 79.43
C GLU A 7 -3.87 -45.34 78.00
N PRO A 8 -3.38 -46.30 77.19
CA PRO A 8 -2.96 -46.01 75.81
C PRO A 8 -4.18 -45.86 74.90
N ARG A 9 -4.40 -44.66 74.35
CA ARG A 9 -5.40 -44.43 73.28
C ARG A 9 -4.91 -45.08 71.99
N VAL A 10 -5.59 -46.14 71.57
CA VAL A 10 -5.46 -46.73 70.24
C VAL A 10 -5.94 -45.71 69.21
N GLN A 11 -5.03 -45.20 68.39
CA GLN A 11 -5.38 -44.37 67.24
C GLN A 11 -5.84 -45.27 66.11
N THR A 12 -7.15 -45.38 65.91
CA THR A 12 -7.73 -45.95 64.69
C THR A 12 -7.38 -45.03 63.52
N GLN A 13 -6.38 -45.41 62.72
CA GLN A 13 -6.08 -44.73 61.46
C GLN A 13 -7.26 -44.91 60.51
N ALA A 14 -7.97 -43.82 60.24
CA ALA A 14 -8.96 -43.77 59.17
C ALA A 14 -8.25 -44.01 57.83
N ALA A 15 -8.68 -45.05 57.11
CA ALA A 15 -8.18 -45.38 55.79
C ALA A 15 -8.44 -44.20 54.83
N ALA A 16 -7.37 -43.47 54.48
CA ALA A 16 -7.41 -42.46 53.44
C ALA A 16 -7.58 -43.18 52.09
N THR A 17 -8.79 -43.18 51.56
CA THR A 17 -9.09 -43.61 50.19
C THR A 17 -8.28 -42.76 49.21
N GLN A 18 -7.12 -43.26 48.80
CA GLN A 18 -6.31 -42.65 47.76
C GLN A 18 -7.02 -42.81 46.41
N ARG A 19 -7.84 -41.81 46.04
CA ARG A 19 -8.28 -41.66 44.66
C ARG A 19 -7.05 -41.29 43.82
N ARG A 20 -6.55 -42.26 43.03
CA ARG A 20 -5.52 -42.05 42.01
C ARG A 20 -6.06 -41.13 40.90
N TYR A 21 -5.80 -39.84 41.01
CA TYR A 21 -5.87 -38.94 39.87
C TYR A 21 -4.66 -39.24 38.97
N ARG A 22 -4.87 -40.01 37.90
CA ARG A 22 -3.86 -40.25 36.87
C ARG A 22 -3.75 -38.97 36.04
N THR A 23 -2.68 -38.21 36.22
CA THR A 23 -2.36 -37.03 35.39
C THR A 23 -2.09 -37.50 33.96
N LEU A 24 -3.15 -37.56 33.15
CA LEU A 24 -3.08 -37.92 31.74
C LEU A 24 -2.44 -36.75 31.00
N ALA A 25 -1.12 -36.79 30.90
CA ALA A 25 -0.26 -35.84 30.20
C ALA A 25 -0.42 -34.38 30.66
N VAL A 26 0.60 -33.89 31.36
CA VAL A 26 0.88 -32.45 31.35
C VAL A 26 1.28 -32.11 29.93
N VAL A 27 0.31 -31.65 29.13
CA VAL A 27 0.59 -30.97 27.88
C VAL A 27 1.35 -29.71 28.29
N LYS A 28 2.64 -29.68 27.96
CA LYS A 28 3.43 -28.46 27.98
C LYS A 28 2.76 -27.55 26.97
N GLN A 29 1.83 -26.74 27.46
CA GLN A 29 1.27 -25.63 26.73
C GLN A 29 2.48 -24.77 26.44
N GLU A 30 3.11 -24.96 25.27
CA GLU A 30 4.09 -24.02 24.79
C GLU A 30 3.35 -22.71 24.84
N ALA A 31 3.75 -21.89 25.82
CA ALA A 31 3.18 -20.58 26.02
C ALA A 31 3.15 -19.99 24.62
N ILE A 32 1.95 -19.72 24.11
CA ILE A 32 1.76 -18.92 22.92
C ILE A 32 2.59 -17.70 23.26
N THR A 33 3.81 -17.66 22.75
CA THR A 33 4.79 -16.65 23.11
C THR A 33 4.25 -15.52 22.30
N ARG A 34 3.33 -14.77 22.93
CA ARG A 34 2.75 -13.58 22.38
C ARG A 34 3.98 -12.73 22.17
N VAL A 35 4.47 -12.75 20.94
CA VAL A 35 5.58 -11.92 20.50
C VAL A 35 5.11 -10.54 20.89
N GLU A 36 5.68 -10.02 21.97
CA GLU A 36 5.33 -8.73 22.52
C GLU A 36 5.67 -7.77 21.39
N LYS A 37 4.66 -7.36 20.62
CA LYS A 37 4.86 -6.26 19.69
C LYS A 37 5.36 -5.12 20.58
N PRO A 38 6.50 -4.49 20.24
CA PRO A 38 6.89 -3.29 20.96
C PRO A 38 5.66 -2.38 21.01
N LEU A 39 5.34 -1.87 22.20
CA LEU A 39 4.20 -0.98 22.39
C LEU A 39 4.37 0.18 21.42
N GLU A 40 3.69 0.11 20.28
CA GLU A 40 3.64 1.18 19.30
C GLU A 40 2.96 2.35 19.99
N ASP A 41 3.56 3.53 19.92
CA ASP A 41 3.05 4.76 20.51
C ASP A 41 1.77 5.19 19.78
N SER A 42 0.69 4.47 20.07
CA SER A 42 -0.60 4.62 19.41
C SER A 42 -1.42 5.65 20.15
N VAL A 43 -1.75 6.74 19.46
CA VAL A 43 -2.67 7.75 19.94
C VAL A 43 -4.08 7.47 19.44
N PHE A 44 -5.09 7.95 20.17
CA PHE A 44 -6.47 7.86 19.72
C PHE A 44 -6.67 8.64 18.40
N VAL A 45 -7.41 8.03 17.47
CA VAL A 45 -7.75 8.61 16.16
C VAL A 45 -8.45 9.96 16.32
N TRP A 46 -9.42 10.00 17.23
CA TRP A 46 -10.04 11.23 17.68
C TRP A 46 -9.33 11.74 18.94
N PRO A 47 -8.93 13.03 19.04
CA PRO A 47 -9.02 14.08 18.02
C PRO A 47 -7.77 14.18 17.12
N HIS A 48 -6.66 13.51 17.47
CA HIS A 48 -5.33 13.82 16.96
C HIS A 48 -5.17 13.63 15.45
N LEU A 49 -5.63 12.49 14.92
CA LEU A 49 -5.53 12.19 13.48
C LEU A 49 -6.55 12.99 12.68
N LEU A 50 -7.81 13.03 13.15
CA LEU A 50 -8.89 13.68 12.41
C LEU A 50 -8.72 15.18 12.27
N VAL A 51 -8.21 15.88 13.29
CA VAL A 51 -7.92 17.31 13.18
C VAL A 51 -6.83 17.56 12.13
N ARG A 52 -5.76 16.75 12.11
CA ARG A 52 -4.67 16.88 11.13
C ARG A 52 -5.14 16.61 9.71
N GLU A 53 -5.93 15.56 9.50
CA GLU A 53 -6.50 15.21 8.20
C GLU A 53 -7.53 16.24 7.71
N PHE A 54 -8.32 16.80 8.61
CA PHE A 54 -9.25 17.88 8.28
C PHE A 54 -8.53 19.14 7.79
N PHE A 55 -7.44 19.54 8.45
CA PHE A 55 -6.61 20.65 7.98
C PHE A 55 -5.92 20.32 6.65
N ALA A 56 -5.37 19.12 6.50
CA ALA A 56 -4.74 18.70 5.25
C ALA A 56 -5.74 18.70 4.08
N SER A 57 -6.95 18.16 4.26
CA SER A 57 -7.98 18.13 3.22
C SER A 57 -8.49 19.53 2.88
N THR A 58 -8.65 20.40 3.89
CA THR A 58 -9.01 21.81 3.67
C THR A 58 -7.94 22.54 2.86
N ILE A 59 -6.66 22.35 3.17
CA ILE A 59 -5.55 22.94 2.41
C ILE A 59 -5.56 22.45 0.96
N VAL A 60 -5.73 21.15 0.73
CA VAL A 60 -5.82 20.58 -0.63
C VAL A 60 -7.02 21.16 -1.39
N MET A 61 -8.18 21.28 -0.73
CA MET A 61 -9.39 21.86 -1.34
C MET A 61 -9.18 23.32 -1.74
N VAL A 62 -8.58 24.12 -0.87
CA VAL A 62 -8.25 25.52 -1.17
C VAL A 62 -7.23 25.59 -2.32
N MET A 63 -6.19 24.76 -2.29
CA MET A 63 -5.17 24.71 -3.34
C MET A 63 -5.78 24.39 -4.71
N VAL A 64 -6.61 23.34 -4.79
CA VAL A 64 -7.26 22.94 -6.05
C VAL A 64 -8.25 24.01 -6.53
N THR A 65 -9.02 24.62 -5.62
CA THR A 65 -9.93 25.72 -5.96
C THR A 65 -9.17 26.93 -6.50
N MET A 66 -8.07 27.32 -5.85
CA MET A 66 -7.24 28.45 -6.30
C MET A 66 -6.60 28.17 -7.67
N LEU A 67 -6.10 26.95 -7.90
CA LEU A 67 -5.57 26.53 -9.20
C LEU A 67 -6.66 26.57 -10.29
N SER A 68 -7.89 26.13 -9.96
CA SER A 68 -9.02 26.16 -10.89
C SER A 68 -9.50 27.57 -11.25
N ILE A 69 -9.28 28.56 -10.39
CA ILE A 69 -9.60 29.97 -10.68
C ILE A 69 -8.46 30.64 -11.44
N ALA A 70 -7.20 30.26 -11.17
CA ALA A 70 -6.03 30.86 -11.78
C ALA A 70 -5.68 30.30 -13.17
N ILE A 71 -6.05 29.05 -13.44
CA ILE A 71 -5.74 28.35 -14.69
C ILE A 71 -7.05 27.90 -15.34
N ASP A 72 -7.42 28.57 -16.43
CA ASP A 72 -8.57 28.18 -17.23
C ASP A 72 -8.28 26.88 -18.00
N ALA A 73 -9.21 25.92 -17.91
CA ALA A 73 -9.18 24.76 -18.77
C ALA A 73 -9.68 25.16 -20.17
N PRO A 74 -8.87 25.00 -21.23
CA PRO A 74 -9.31 25.38 -22.58
C PRO A 74 -10.46 24.47 -23.02
N LEU A 75 -11.66 25.05 -23.19
CA LEU A 75 -12.79 24.32 -23.76
C LEU A 75 -12.56 24.12 -25.26
N ARG A 76 -12.62 22.87 -25.71
CA ARG A 76 -12.56 22.52 -27.13
C ARG A 76 -13.94 22.65 -27.78
N ASP A 77 -13.94 22.71 -29.11
CA ASP A 77 -15.17 22.67 -29.90
C ASP A 77 -16.02 21.43 -29.58
N PRO A 78 -17.35 21.51 -29.79
CA PRO A 78 -18.24 20.37 -29.67
C PRO A 78 -17.74 19.17 -30.49
N ALA A 79 -17.89 17.97 -29.93
CA ALA A 79 -17.38 16.75 -30.54
C ALA A 79 -17.97 16.53 -31.94
N ASN A 80 -17.09 16.36 -32.93
CA ASN A 80 -17.44 16.05 -34.32
C ASN A 80 -16.87 14.68 -34.71
N PRO A 81 -17.69 13.65 -34.95
CA PRO A 81 -17.22 12.32 -35.35
C PRO A 81 -16.45 12.28 -36.67
N ASN A 82 -16.62 13.29 -37.54
CA ASN A 82 -15.96 13.35 -38.85
C ASN A 82 -14.56 14.00 -38.80
N VAL A 83 -14.16 14.56 -37.64
CA VAL A 83 -12.89 15.29 -37.50
C VAL A 83 -12.14 14.76 -36.29
N THR A 84 -10.97 14.16 -36.52
CA THR A 84 -10.06 13.77 -35.43
C THR A 84 -9.11 14.93 -35.13
N PRO A 85 -9.04 15.43 -33.89
CA PRO A 85 -8.11 16.49 -33.51
C PRO A 85 -6.66 16.01 -33.67
N ASN A 86 -5.77 16.91 -34.10
CA ASN A 86 -4.35 16.63 -34.26
C ASN A 86 -3.53 17.77 -33.64
N PRO A 87 -2.74 17.54 -32.58
CA PRO A 87 -2.46 16.26 -31.92
C PRO A 87 -3.56 15.82 -30.94
N ALA A 88 -4.00 14.56 -31.04
CA ALA A 88 -4.89 13.95 -30.06
C ALA A 88 -4.07 13.45 -28.85
N LYS A 89 -3.81 14.31 -27.88
CA LYS A 89 -3.17 13.93 -26.61
C LYS A 89 -4.21 13.42 -25.62
N ALA A 90 -3.94 12.29 -25.01
CA ALA A 90 -4.70 11.75 -23.89
C ALA A 90 -4.43 12.59 -22.62
N PRO A 91 -5.29 12.49 -21.59
CA PRO A 91 -5.02 13.10 -20.30
C PRO A 91 -3.66 12.67 -19.73
N TRP A 92 -3.02 13.52 -18.94
CA TRP A 92 -1.63 13.32 -18.48
C TRP A 92 -1.37 12.00 -17.75
N TYR A 93 -2.36 11.48 -17.03
CA TYR A 93 -2.29 10.18 -16.34
C TYR A 93 -2.35 8.97 -17.30
N PHE A 94 -2.76 9.17 -18.55
CA PHE A 94 -2.75 8.18 -19.64
C PHE A 94 -1.67 8.43 -20.69
N LEU A 95 -0.96 9.57 -20.66
CA LEU A 95 0.04 9.90 -21.68
C LEU A 95 1.18 8.88 -21.77
N GLY A 96 1.66 8.36 -20.63
CA GLY A 96 2.68 7.31 -20.64
C GLY A 96 2.19 6.03 -21.33
N LEU A 97 0.91 5.69 -21.19
CA LEU A 97 0.29 4.58 -21.91
C LEU A 97 0.13 4.89 -23.40
N GLN A 98 -0.29 6.10 -23.75
CA GLN A 98 -0.41 6.51 -25.13
C GLN A 98 0.94 6.46 -25.86
N GLU A 99 2.02 6.87 -25.19
CA GLU A 99 3.37 6.77 -25.71
C GLU A 99 3.75 5.32 -26.02
N LEU A 100 3.33 4.37 -25.18
CA LEU A 100 3.51 2.95 -25.40
C LEU A 100 2.69 2.42 -26.58
N LEU A 101 1.46 2.92 -26.77
CA LEU A 101 0.59 2.58 -27.91
C LEU A 101 1.18 3.02 -29.26
N HIS A 102 2.06 4.03 -29.28
CA HIS A 102 2.77 4.41 -30.50
C HIS A 102 3.80 3.36 -30.93
N TYR A 103 4.42 2.67 -29.98
CA TYR A 103 5.49 1.70 -30.24
C TYR A 103 5.02 0.25 -30.34
N PHE A 104 3.93 -0.09 -29.66
CA PHE A 104 3.44 -1.46 -29.55
C PHE A 104 2.00 -1.60 -30.04
N SER A 105 1.62 -2.82 -30.43
CA SER A 105 0.23 -3.11 -30.80
C SER A 105 -0.73 -2.80 -29.64
N PRO A 106 -2.00 -2.41 -29.91
CA PRO A 106 -2.98 -2.08 -28.87
C PRO A 106 -3.18 -3.18 -27.82
N ASN A 107 -3.12 -4.46 -28.22
CA ASN A 107 -3.24 -5.58 -27.30
C ASN A 107 -2.11 -5.63 -26.28
N ILE A 108 -0.88 -5.32 -26.72
CA ILE A 108 0.30 -5.35 -25.84
C ILE A 108 0.30 -4.10 -24.96
N ALA A 109 0.20 -2.92 -25.56
CA ALA A 109 0.34 -1.64 -24.85
C ALA A 109 -0.87 -1.32 -23.96
N GLY A 110 -2.08 -1.62 -24.43
CA GLY A 110 -3.32 -1.25 -23.76
C GLY A 110 -3.86 -2.30 -22.80
N VAL A 111 -3.57 -3.60 -23.04
CA VAL A 111 -4.13 -4.70 -22.24
C VAL A 111 -3.04 -5.42 -21.45
N LEU A 112 -2.04 -5.99 -22.13
CA LEU A 112 -1.05 -6.84 -21.47
C LEU A 112 -0.16 -6.07 -20.50
N ILE A 113 0.43 -4.94 -20.90
CA ILE A 113 1.36 -4.21 -20.03
C ILE A 113 0.66 -3.62 -18.79
N PRO A 114 -0.48 -2.92 -18.91
CA PRO A 114 -1.22 -2.45 -17.74
C PRO A 114 -1.74 -3.61 -16.88
N GLY A 115 -2.27 -4.66 -17.52
CA GLY A 115 -2.78 -5.85 -16.84
C GLY A 115 -1.69 -6.53 -16.01
N LEU A 116 -0.54 -6.83 -16.61
CA LEU A 116 0.61 -7.42 -15.92
C LEU A 116 1.15 -6.50 -14.83
N THR A 117 1.19 -5.19 -15.06
CA THR A 117 1.61 -4.22 -14.04
C THR A 117 0.70 -4.26 -12.82
N LEU A 118 -0.62 -4.18 -13.01
CA LEU A 118 -1.59 -4.25 -11.92
C LEU A 118 -1.57 -5.60 -11.21
N THR A 119 -1.46 -6.71 -11.96
CA THR A 119 -1.32 -8.05 -11.38
C THR A 119 -0.02 -8.18 -10.59
N ALA A 120 1.11 -7.64 -11.08
CA ALA A 120 2.37 -7.65 -10.35
C ALA A 120 2.29 -6.84 -9.05
N LEU A 121 1.64 -5.66 -9.06
CA LEU A 121 1.38 -4.90 -7.83
C LEU A 121 0.46 -5.65 -6.86
N ALA A 122 -0.57 -6.33 -7.36
CA ALA A 122 -1.47 -7.14 -6.53
C ALA A 122 -0.77 -8.37 -5.93
N LEU A 123 0.21 -8.94 -6.63
CA LEU A 123 1.01 -10.07 -6.17
C LEU A 123 2.18 -9.68 -5.24
N LEU A 124 2.51 -8.39 -5.16
CA LEU A 124 3.59 -7.85 -4.34
C LEU A 124 3.60 -8.37 -2.89
N PRO A 125 2.47 -8.41 -2.13
CA PRO A 125 2.48 -8.94 -0.76
C PRO A 125 2.85 -10.44 -0.65
N TYR A 126 2.72 -11.22 -1.73
CA TYR A 126 3.04 -12.64 -1.73
C TYR A 126 4.48 -12.93 -2.17
N VAL A 127 5.04 -12.05 -3.02
CA VAL A 127 6.41 -12.12 -3.54
C VAL A 127 7.40 -11.50 -2.56
N ASP A 128 7.10 -10.33 -2.00
CA ASP A 128 7.94 -9.67 -1.01
C ASP A 128 7.67 -10.22 0.40
N ARG A 129 8.39 -11.27 0.77
CA ARG A 129 8.31 -11.93 2.08
C ARG A 129 9.34 -11.41 3.08
N ASN A 130 9.84 -10.18 2.91
CA ASN A 130 10.86 -9.66 3.83
C ASN A 130 10.30 -9.56 5.26
N PRO A 131 10.95 -10.18 6.28
CA PRO A 131 10.46 -10.15 7.66
C PRO A 131 10.56 -8.74 8.28
N SER A 132 11.48 -7.90 7.78
CA SER A 132 11.64 -6.52 8.22
C SER A 132 10.86 -5.55 7.34
N ARG A 133 10.19 -4.58 7.97
CA ARG A 133 9.55 -3.44 7.29
C ARG A 133 10.42 -2.19 7.26
N ALA A 134 11.61 -2.24 7.86
CA ALA A 134 12.52 -1.11 7.90
C ALA A 134 12.99 -0.74 6.48
N TYR A 135 13.08 0.58 6.22
CA TYR A 135 13.55 1.11 4.93
C TYR A 135 14.95 0.57 4.57
N SER A 136 15.85 0.48 5.56
CA SER A 136 17.22 0.01 5.39
C SER A 136 17.33 -1.41 4.83
N ASP A 137 16.34 -2.25 5.10
CA ASP A 137 16.40 -3.69 4.84
C ASP A 137 15.70 -4.06 3.53
N ARG A 138 15.06 -3.08 2.87
CA ARG A 138 14.25 -3.27 1.64
C ARG A 138 14.84 -2.56 0.42
N LYS A 139 16.16 -2.35 0.40
CA LYS A 139 16.85 -1.59 -0.67
C LYS A 139 16.51 -2.09 -2.07
N VAL A 140 16.45 -3.41 -2.28
CA VAL A 140 16.12 -3.99 -3.59
C VAL A 140 14.68 -3.65 -4.00
N ALA A 141 13.71 -3.85 -3.12
CA ALA A 141 12.30 -3.52 -3.40
C ALA A 141 12.12 -2.02 -3.69
N ILE A 142 12.78 -1.17 -2.91
CA ILE A 142 12.75 0.29 -3.09
C ILE A 142 13.38 0.68 -4.43
N VAL A 143 14.58 0.19 -4.75
CA VAL A 143 15.25 0.51 -6.02
C VAL A 143 14.43 0.03 -7.22
N THR A 144 13.89 -1.19 -7.18
CA THR A 144 13.04 -1.72 -8.26
C THR A 144 11.78 -0.88 -8.44
N PHE A 145 11.09 -0.51 -7.34
CA PHE A 145 9.91 0.33 -7.40
C PHE A 145 10.23 1.75 -7.88
N THR A 146 11.36 2.32 -7.46
CA THR A 146 11.83 3.63 -7.93
C THR A 146 12.17 3.59 -9.41
N MET A 147 12.86 2.55 -9.91
CA MET A 147 13.12 2.39 -11.35
C MET A 147 11.81 2.28 -12.14
N PHE A 148 10.85 1.51 -11.64
CA PHE A 148 9.51 1.42 -12.22
C PHE A 148 8.82 2.79 -12.28
N ALA A 149 8.82 3.55 -11.19
CA ALA A 149 8.21 4.88 -11.13
C ALA A 149 8.91 5.86 -12.09
N VAL A 150 10.25 5.87 -12.10
CA VAL A 150 11.05 6.74 -12.99
C VAL A 150 10.79 6.39 -14.46
N PHE A 151 10.70 5.11 -14.81
CA PHE A 151 10.36 4.67 -16.17
C PHE A 151 8.99 5.23 -16.61
N TRP A 152 7.95 5.06 -15.79
CA TRP A 152 6.61 5.58 -16.09
C TRP A 152 6.55 7.11 -16.14
N SER A 153 7.25 7.79 -15.22
CA SER A 153 7.38 9.24 -15.25
C SER A 153 8.09 9.72 -16.51
N PHE A 154 9.17 9.05 -16.93
CA PHE A 154 9.94 9.42 -18.11
C PHE A 154 9.11 9.32 -19.39
N ILE A 155 8.41 8.20 -19.62
CA ILE A 155 7.56 8.06 -20.82
C ILE A 155 6.37 9.02 -20.80
N THR A 156 5.83 9.33 -19.62
CA THR A 156 4.76 10.34 -19.48
C THR A 156 5.27 11.73 -19.84
N LEU A 157 6.46 12.12 -19.36
CA LEU A 157 7.09 13.40 -19.72
C LEU A 157 7.47 13.45 -21.22
N ALA A 158 7.94 12.34 -21.79
CA ALA A 158 8.20 12.22 -23.22
C ALA A 158 6.93 12.48 -24.05
N GLY A 159 5.83 11.81 -23.71
CA GLY A 159 4.52 12.03 -24.33
C GLY A 159 3.98 13.46 -24.17
N SER A 160 4.20 14.05 -23.00
CA SER A 160 3.77 15.44 -22.70
C SER A 160 4.49 16.46 -23.57
N PHE A 161 5.82 16.46 -23.57
CA PHE A 161 6.61 17.57 -24.08
C PHE A 161 7.21 17.36 -25.47
N PHE A 162 7.46 16.11 -25.87
CA PHE A 162 8.22 15.81 -27.09
C PHE A 162 7.34 15.30 -28.25
N ARG A 163 6.02 15.18 -28.04
CA ARG A 163 5.07 14.74 -29.06
C ARG A 163 4.29 15.90 -29.67
N GLY A 164 4.32 15.98 -31.00
CA GLY A 164 3.60 16.98 -31.80
C GLY A 164 2.56 16.34 -32.75
N PRO A 165 2.13 17.08 -33.79
CA PRO A 165 1.16 16.61 -34.78
C PRO A 165 1.56 15.28 -35.41
N GLY A 166 0.60 14.37 -35.58
CA GLY A 166 0.84 13.02 -36.08
C GLY A 166 1.62 12.12 -35.12
N TRP A 167 1.74 12.51 -33.84
CA TRP A 167 2.57 11.85 -32.83
C TRP A 167 4.07 11.80 -33.19
N VAL A 168 4.54 12.73 -34.02
CA VAL A 168 5.94 12.84 -34.41
C VAL A 168 6.75 13.46 -33.27
N TRP A 169 8.03 13.09 -33.18
CA TRP A 169 8.98 13.70 -32.25
C TRP A 169 9.27 15.15 -32.64
N VAL A 170 9.02 16.09 -31.73
CA VAL A 170 9.31 17.51 -31.89
C VAL A 170 10.09 18.00 -30.68
N TRP A 171 11.13 18.79 -30.93
CA TRP A 171 11.93 19.34 -29.84
C TRP A 171 11.19 20.50 -29.15
N PRO A 172 11.17 20.56 -27.79
CA PRO A 172 10.41 21.57 -27.06
C PRO A 172 10.79 23.02 -27.36
N TRP A 173 12.02 23.28 -27.81
CA TRP A 173 12.48 24.62 -28.17
C TRP A 173 12.03 25.09 -29.56
N GLN A 174 11.40 24.22 -30.35
CA GLN A 174 10.76 24.62 -31.62
C GLN A 174 9.30 25.01 -31.39
N HIS A 175 8.52 24.11 -30.79
CA HIS A 175 7.13 24.34 -30.43
C HIS A 175 6.68 23.34 -29.37
N ILE A 176 5.90 23.80 -28.39
CA ILE A 176 5.35 22.97 -27.32
C ILE A 176 3.86 22.76 -27.60
N TYR A 177 3.44 21.52 -27.84
CA TYR A 177 2.04 21.16 -28.08
C TYR A 177 1.38 20.70 -26.76
N PHE A 178 1.29 21.57 -25.76
CA PHE A 178 0.77 21.21 -24.44
C PHE A 178 -0.68 21.68 -24.30
N ASP A 179 -1.59 20.95 -24.95
CA ASP A 179 -3.04 21.15 -24.85
C ASP A 179 -3.65 19.95 -24.11
N LEU A 180 -3.61 20.00 -22.78
CA LEU A 180 -4.18 18.99 -21.87
C LEU A 180 -5.42 19.49 -21.16
#